data_AF-A0A919HX92-F1
#
_entry.id   AF-A0A919HX92-F1
#
_cell.length_a   1.000
_cell.length_b   1.000
_cell.length_c   1.000
_cell.angle_alpha   90.00
_cell.angle_beta   90.00
_cell.angle_gamma   90.00
#
_symmetry.space_group_name_H-M   'P 1'
#
loop_
_entity.id
_entity.type
_entity.pdbx_description
1 polymer ?
#
loop_
_entity_poly.entity_id
_entity_poly.type
_entity_poly.pdbx_seq_one_letter_code
_entity_poly.pdbx_strand_id
1 'polypeptide(L)' 'MMTENNNPVVMTWFQQQQTPAGWFDLLIIMIEGMLNNAGELESQPFLRQMGASLAETHPLPASETVGIWRPISTGC' A
#
# COMPACT_ATOMS: atom_id res chain seq x y z
N MET A 1 30.07 14.32 1.06
CA MET A 1 29.95 13.72 2.41
C MET A 1 28.46 13.71 2.74
N MET A 2 27.83 12.53 2.79
CA MET A 2 26.45 12.41 3.27
C MET A 2 26.48 12.57 4.79
N THR A 3 25.89 13.64 5.31
CA THR A 3 25.70 13.83 6.74
C THR A 3 24.68 12.83 7.23
N GLU A 4 25.16 11.70 7.74
CA GLU A 4 24.36 10.71 8.48
C GLU A 4 23.91 11.35 9.80
N ASN A 5 22.75 11.99 9.80
CA ASN A 5 22.03 12.38 11.01
C ASN A 5 21.49 11.11 11.67
N ASN A 6 22.36 10.40 12.39
CA ASN A 6 22.10 9.15 13.08
C ASN A 6 21.30 9.41 14.39
N ASN A 7 20.14 10.07 14.27
CA ASN A 7 19.30 10.38 15.42
C ASN A 7 18.53 9.10 15.84
N PRO A 8 18.86 8.49 16.99
CA PRO A 8 18.28 7.20 17.40
C PRO A 8 16.76 7.26 17.52
N VAL A 9 16.19 8.42 17.90
CA VAL A 9 14.75 8.63 17.99
C VAL A 9 14.07 8.49 16.63
N VAL A 10 14.70 9.05 15.58
CA VAL A 10 14.20 8.98 14.21
C VAL A 10 14.27 7.54 13.69
N MET A 11 15.36 6.84 13.98
CA MET A 11 15.51 5.43 13.61
C MET A 11 14.47 4.54 14.30
N THR A 12 14.21 4.75 15.59
CA THR A 12 13.18 4.01 16.32
C THR A 12 11.77 4.30 15.78
N TRP A 13 11.48 5.55 15.43
CA TRP A 13 10.20 5.93 14.81
C TRP A 13 9.99 5.24 13.46
N PHE A 14 11.01 5.19 12.60
CA PHE A 14 10.94 4.49 11.32
C PHE A 14 10.79 2.97 11.49
N GLN A 15 11.50 2.38 12.46
CA GLN A 15 11.38 0.94 12.76
C GLN A 15 9.98 0.56 13.25
N GLN A 16 9.32 1.42 14.03
CA GLN A 16 7.95 1.18 14.49
C GLN A 16 6.91 1.24 13.38
N GLN A 17 7.20 1.94 12.28
CA GLN A 17 6.33 2.01 11.10
C GLN A 17 6.61 0.92 10.07
N GLN A 18 7.64 0.09 10.29
CA GLN A 18 7.89 -1.04 9.42
C GLN A 18 6.79 -2.08 9.63
N THR A 19 6.16 -2.45 8.54
CA THR A 19 5.21 -3.54 8.54
C THR A 19 5.95 -4.86 8.83
N PRO A 20 5.40 -5.75 9.68
CA PRO A 20 6.11 -6.95 10.15
C PRO A 20 6.55 -7.84 8.99
N ALA A 21 7.81 -8.29 8.94
CA ALA A 21 8.31 -9.12 7.85
C ALA A 21 7.35 -10.28 7.49
N GLY A 22 7.09 -10.49 6.20
CA GLY A 22 6.21 -11.54 5.70
C GLY A 22 4.73 -11.15 5.54
N TRP A 23 4.28 -10.01 6.07
CA TRP A 23 2.88 -9.58 5.87
C TRP A 23 2.55 -9.32 4.38
N PHE A 24 3.51 -8.79 3.62
CA PHE A 24 3.35 -8.50 2.20
C PHE A 24 3.33 -9.79 1.39
N ASP A 25 4.16 -10.77 1.77
CA ASP A 25 4.16 -12.10 1.17
C ASP A 25 2.81 -12.81 1.40
N LEU A 26 2.24 -12.67 2.60
CA LEU A 26 0.92 -13.21 2.93
C LEU A 26 -0.18 -12.57 2.06
N LEU A 27 -0.13 -11.26 1.85
CA LEU A 27 -1.05 -10.55 0.94
C LEU A 27 -0.93 -11.06 -0.50
N ILE A 28 0.31 -11.24 -1.00
CA ILE A 28 0.57 -11.78 -2.34
C ILE A 28 -0.04 -13.18 -2.48
N ILE A 29 0.23 -14.09 -1.53
CA ILE A 29 -0.27 -15.47 -1.57
C ILE A 29 -1.81 -15.49 -1.60
N MET A 30 -2.48 -14.64 -0.84
CA MET A 30 -3.95 -14.56 -0.85
C MET A 30 -4.49 -14.09 -2.20
N ILE A 31 -3.88 -13.06 -2.80
CA ILE A 31 -4.28 -12.53 -4.10
C ILE A 31 -4.03 -13.57 -5.20
N GLU A 32 -2.85 -14.20 -5.22
CA GLU A 32 -2.51 -15.26 -6.18
C GLU A 32 -3.46 -16.46 -6.04
N GLY A 33 -3.76 -16.88 -4.81
CA GLY A 33 -4.74 -17.92 -4.54
C GLY A 33 -6.10 -17.58 -5.10
N MET A 34 -6.56 -16.34 -4.93
CA MET A 34 -7.82 -15.90 -5.51
C MET A 34 -7.80 -15.90 -7.05
N LEU A 35 -6.76 -15.38 -7.68
CA LEU A 35 -6.63 -15.38 -9.14
C LEU A 35 -6.66 -16.80 -9.71
N ASN A 36 -5.96 -17.73 -9.06
CA ASN A 36 -5.88 -19.12 -9.48
C ASN A 36 -7.21 -19.88 -9.31
N ASN A 37 -8.04 -19.50 -8.33
CA ASN A 37 -9.30 -20.19 -8.03
C ASN A 37 -10.52 -19.57 -8.72
N ALA A 38 -10.60 -18.23 -8.80
CA ALA A 38 -11.75 -17.50 -9.35
C ALA A 38 -11.54 -17.07 -10.82
N GLY A 39 -10.29 -17.07 -11.30
CA GLY A 39 -9.93 -16.54 -12.61
C GLY A 39 -10.00 -15.01 -12.68
N GLU A 40 -9.43 -14.45 -13.76
CA GLU A 40 -9.25 -12.99 -13.89
C GLU A 40 -10.57 -12.19 -13.92
N LEU A 41 -11.62 -12.78 -14.50
CA LEU A 41 -12.92 -12.13 -14.69
C LEU A 41 -13.59 -11.76 -13.35
N GLU A 42 -13.46 -12.62 -12.35
CA GLU A 42 -14.07 -12.42 -11.03
C GLU A 42 -13.09 -11.78 -10.02
N SER A 43 -11.78 -12.01 -10.18
CA SER A 43 -10.77 -11.43 -9.29
C SER A 43 -10.59 -9.92 -9.50
N GLN A 44 -10.72 -9.42 -10.74
CA GLN A 44 -10.56 -7.99 -11.06
C GLN A 44 -11.57 -7.08 -10.33
N PRO A 45 -12.89 -7.34 -10.42
CA PRO A 45 -13.89 -6.55 -9.70
C PRO A 45 -13.66 -6.58 -8.18
N PHE A 46 -13.29 -7.74 -7.63
CA PHE A 46 -12.96 -7.89 -6.21
C PHE A 46 -11.78 -7.00 -5.81
N LEU A 47 -10.66 -7.05 -6.54
CA LEU A 47 -9.47 -6.25 -6.21
C LEU A 47 -9.75 -4.75 -6.31
N ARG A 48 -10.58 -4.32 -7.27
CA ARG A 48 -11.03 -2.92 -7.36
C ARG A 48 -11.86 -2.50 -6.16
N GLN A 49 -12.83 -3.33 -5.75
CA GLN A 49 -13.67 -3.03 -4.60
C GLN A 49 -12.83 -2.97 -3.31
N MET A 50 -11.93 -3.93 -3.11
CA MET A 50 -11.02 -3.96 -1.97
C MET A 50 -10.14 -2.71 -1.93
N GLY A 51 -9.58 -2.28 -3.07
CA GLY A 51 -8.80 -1.05 -3.18
C GLY A 51 -9.61 0.21 -2.84
N ALA A 52 -10.87 0.28 -3.27
CA ALA A 52 -11.77 1.39 -2.93
C ALA A 52 -12.05 1.44 -1.41
N SER A 53 -12.39 0.31 -0.80
CA SER A 53 -12.59 0.24 0.66
C SER A 53 -11.33 0.59 1.45
N LEU A 54 -10.14 0.22 0.94
CA LEU A 54 -8.87 0.62 1.54
C LEU A 54 -8.65 2.14 1.49
N ALA A 55 -8.97 2.77 0.35
CA ALA A 55 -8.88 4.23 0.21
C ALA A 55 -9.86 4.99 1.11
N GLU A 56 -11.06 4.44 1.34
CA GLU A 56 -12.05 5.01 2.26
C GLU A 56 -11.62 4.91 3.72
N THR A 57 -11.03 3.77 4.11
CA THR A 57 -10.58 3.53 5.49
C THR A 57 -9.25 4.21 5.82
N HIS A 58 -8.41 4.42 4.81
CA HIS A 58 -7.11 5.07 4.95
C HIS A 58 -6.98 6.22 3.94
N PRO A 59 -7.75 7.30 4.12
CA PRO A 59 -7.72 8.43 3.20
C PRO A 59 -6.35 9.10 3.25
N LEU A 60 -5.81 9.37 2.06
CA LEU A 60 -4.59 10.16 1.95
C LEU A 60 -4.86 11.63 2.29
N PRO A 61 -3.92 12.32 2.96
CA PRO A 61 -4.05 13.76 3.20
C PRO A 61 -4.07 14.52 1.88
N ALA A 62 -4.74 15.67 1.86
CA ALA A 62 -4.79 16.54 0.69
C ALA A 62 -3.37 16.93 0.25
N SER A 63 -3.02 16.62 -0.99
CA SER A 63 -1.72 16.97 -1.57
C SER A 63 -1.75 18.39 -2.14
N GLU A 64 -0.73 19.19 -1.83
CA GLU A 64 -0.60 20.58 -2.32
C GLU A 64 -0.20 20.65 -3.81
N THR A 65 0.49 19.62 -4.33
CA THR A 65 0.88 19.53 -5.73
C THR A 65 0.63 18.13 -6.29
N VAL A 66 0.20 18.05 -7.55
CA VAL A 66 -0.04 16.79 -8.27
C VAL A 66 1.24 15.94 -8.36
N GLY A 67 2.43 16.55 -8.27
CA GLY A 67 3.70 15.81 -8.24
C GLY A 67 3.91 14.96 -6.97
N ILE A 68 3.25 15.30 -5.87
CA ILE A 68 3.24 14.52 -4.61
C ILE A 68 2.02 13.58 -4.55
N TRP A 69 0.95 13.87 -5.29
CA TRP A 69 -0.17 12.96 -5.44
C TRP A 69 0.21 11.82 -6.39
N ARG A 70 0.52 10.64 -5.85
CA ARG A 70 0.57 9.40 -6.65
C ARG A 70 -0.75 8.66 -6.47
N PRO A 71 -1.76 8.93 -7.32
CA PRO A 71 -3.02 8.23 -7.22
C PRO A 71 -2.86 6.80 -7.70
N ILE A 72 -3.21 5.87 -6.83
CA ILE A 72 -3.55 4.52 -7.25
C ILE A 72 -5.04 4.60 -7.62
N SER A 73 -5.29 4.72 -8.91
CA SER A 73 -6.61 4.87 -9.54
C SER A 73 -7.28 6.24 -9.42
N THR A 74 -7.37 6.92 -10.55
CA THR A 74 -8.58 7.65 -10.94
C THR A 74 -8.93 7.16 -12.33
N GLY A 75 -9.97 6.34 -12.41
CA GLY A 75 -10.70 6.16 -13.65
C GLY A 75 -11.46 7.44 -13.94
N CYS A 76 -11.18 8.02 -15.11
CA CYS A 76 -12.12 8.55 -16.08
C CYS A 76 -11.53 8.21 -17.46
#